data_AF-A4X004-F1
#
_entry.id   AF-A4X004-F1
#
_cell.length_a   1.000
_cell.length_b   1.000
_cell.length_c   1.000
_cell.angle_alpha   90.00
_cell.angle_beta   90.00
_cell.angle_gamma   90.00
#
_symmetry.space_group_name_H-M   'P 1'
#
loop_
_entity.id
_entity.type
_entity.pdbx_description
1 polymer ?
#
loop_
_entity_poly.entity_id
_entity_poly.type
_entity_poly.pdbx_seq_one_letter_code
_entity_poly.pdbx_strand_id
1 'polypeptide(L)' 'MAIARARGKLRGKQPKLSEKRQKELRRMHSSGEHSVSDLAELFSVSTPTVYRTLNRVSRPVGP' A
#
# COMPACT_ATOMS: atom_id res chain seq x y z
N MET A 1 15.82 27.53 -3.83
CA MET A 1 14.86 26.68 -3.11
C MET A 1 14.36 25.54 -4.00
N ALA A 2 15.22 24.56 -4.29
CA ALA A 2 15.01 23.54 -5.34
C ALA A 2 14.86 22.12 -4.77
N ILE A 3 14.17 21.95 -3.64
CA ILE A 3 13.99 20.64 -2.98
C ILE A 3 12.50 20.39 -2.69
N ALA A 4 11.64 20.66 -3.66
CA ALA A 4 10.19 20.39 -3.55
C ALA A 4 9.64 19.61 -4.76
N ARG A 5 10.51 18.90 -5.50
CA ARG A 5 10.13 18.14 -6.70
C ARG A 5 10.53 16.66 -6.68
N ALA A 6 10.79 16.08 -5.50
CA ALA A 6 11.15 14.66 -5.39
C ALA A 6 10.01 13.77 -4.86
N ARG A 7 8.91 14.35 -4.37
CA ARG A 7 7.74 13.61 -3.89
C ARG A 7 6.50 14.20 -4.50
N GLY A 8 6.24 13.84 -5.76
CA GLY A 8 4.99 14.18 -6.44
C GLY A 8 3.83 13.95 -5.48
N LYS A 9 3.08 15.02 -5.18
CA LYS A 9 1.94 14.99 -4.27
C LYS A 9 1.04 13.83 -4.72
N LEU A 10 0.79 12.85 -3.85
CA LEU A 10 -0.09 11.72 -4.13
C LEU A 10 -1.46 12.28 -4.56
N ARG A 11 -1.72 12.35 -5.88
CA ARG A 11 -2.99 12.85 -6.41
C ARG A 11 -4.04 11.75 -6.17
N GLY A 12 -4.88 11.93 -5.14
CA GLY A 12 -5.95 11.01 -4.79
C GLY A 12 -6.17 10.86 -3.28
N LYS A 13 -7.11 9.98 -2.89
CA LYS A 13 -7.40 9.69 -1.47
C LYS A 13 -6.17 9.07 -0.79
N GLN A 14 -5.73 9.71 0.29
CA GLN A 14 -4.61 9.24 1.11
C GLN A 14 -4.81 7.76 1.49
N PRO A 15 -3.78 6.91 1.34
CA PRO A 15 -3.83 5.53 1.82
C PRO A 15 -4.18 5.46 3.31
N LYS A 16 -5.02 4.49 3.68
CA LYS A 16 -5.36 4.22 5.09
C LYS A 16 -4.18 3.62 5.87
N LEU A 17 -3.21 3.01 5.17
CA LEU A 17 -2.01 2.43 5.74
C LEU A 17 -0.80 3.34 5.46
N SER A 18 0.08 3.51 6.46
CA SER A 18 1.37 4.17 6.25
C SER A 18 2.27 3.38 5.31
N GLU A 19 3.26 4.02 4.69
CA GLU A 19 4.18 3.35 3.75
C GLU A 19 4.86 2.12 4.36
N LYS A 20 5.28 2.20 5.64
CA LYS A 20 5.86 1.07 6.39
C LYS A 20 4.87 -0.10 6.49
N ARG A 21 3.61 0.18 6.86
CA ARG A 21 2.57 -0.85 6.96
C ARG A 21 2.21 -1.44 5.60
N GLN A 22 2.21 -0.63 4.54
CA GLN A 22 1.99 -1.13 3.18
C GLN A 22 3.12 -2.07 2.73
N LYS A 23 4.38 -1.74 3.06
CA LYS A 23 5.54 -2.60 2.77
C LYS A 23 5.46 -3.93 3.51
N GLU A 24 5.07 -3.89 4.78
CA GLU A 24 4.92 -5.10 5.59
C GLU A 24 3.77 -5.98 5.07
N LEU A 25 2.61 -5.39 4.78
CA LEU A 25 1.48 -6.12 4.19
C LEU A 25 1.88 -6.84 2.90
N ARG A 26 2.65 -6.17 2.03
CA ARG A 26 3.16 -6.80 0.79
C ARG A 26 4.13 -7.93 1.06
N ARG A 27 5.06 -7.75 2.01
CA ARG A 27 6.02 -8.80 2.38
C ARG A 27 5.29 -10.05 2.88
N MET A 28 4.29 -9.88 3.74
CA MET A 28 3.48 -10.97 4.27
C MET A 28 2.62 -11.62 3.19
N HIS A 29 2.03 -10.83 2.29
CA HIS A 29 1.31 -11.38 1.14
C HIS A 29 2.24 -12.17 0.21
N SER A 30 3.48 -11.72 0.00
CA SER A 30 4.45 -12.41 -0.85
C SER A 30 5.00 -13.71 -0.25
N SER A 31 4.88 -13.94 1.07
CA SER A 31 5.25 -15.24 1.66
C SER A 31 4.25 -16.34 1.30
N GLY A 32 3.03 -15.99 0.88
CA GLY A 32 1.98 -16.95 0.54
C GLY A 32 1.36 -17.67 1.74
N GLU A 33 1.84 -17.39 2.95
CA GLU A 33 1.40 -18.04 4.20
C GLU A 33 0.12 -17.43 4.78
N HIS A 34 -0.29 -16.27 4.29
CA HIS A 34 -1.42 -15.52 4.83
C HIS A 34 -2.48 -15.31 3.74
N SER A 35 -3.74 -15.62 4.05
CA SER A 35 -4.83 -15.26 3.16
C SER A 35 -5.09 -13.75 3.18
N VAL A 36 -5.82 -13.23 2.19
CA VAL A 36 -6.24 -11.82 2.15
C VAL A 36 -7.09 -11.45 3.37
N SER A 37 -7.88 -12.39 3.90
CA SER A 37 -8.70 -12.19 5.10
C SER A 37 -7.83 -12.07 6.35
N ASP A 38 -6.83 -12.94 6.51
CA ASP A 38 -5.90 -12.89 7.64
C ASP A 38 -5.11 -11.58 7.66
N LEU A 39 -4.67 -11.12 6.48
CA LEU A 39 -4.00 -9.82 6.34
C LEU A 39 -4.94 -8.65 6.65
N ALA A 40 -6.23 -8.77 6.34
CA ALA A 40 -7.21 -7.74 6.66
C ALA A 40 -7.38 -7.60 8.18
N GLU A 41 -7.50 -8.72 8.89
CA GLU A 41 -7.60 -8.76 10.35
C GLU A 41 -6.33 -8.24 11.03
N LEU A 42 -5.16 -8.76 10.63
CA LEU A 42 -3.86 -8.38 11.20
C LEU A 42 -3.57 -6.88 11.06
N PHE A 43 -3.99 -6.27 9.95
CA PHE A 43 -3.82 -4.85 9.71
C PHE A 43 -5.03 -4.01 10.18
N SER A 44 -6.06 -4.63 10.73
CA SER A 44 -7.32 -3.98 11.13
C SER A 44 -7.91 -3.11 10.00
N VAL A 45 -7.96 -3.67 8.80
CA VAL A 45 -8.50 -3.03 7.59
C VAL A 45 -9.49 -3.97 6.90
N SER A 46 -10.28 -3.44 5.97
CA SER A 46 -11.17 -4.26 5.14
C SER A 46 -10.40 -4.97 4.02
N THR A 47 -10.88 -6.12 3.55
CA THR A 47 -10.30 -6.86 2.42
C THR A 47 -10.13 -6.01 1.15
N PRO A 48 -11.04 -5.07 0.78
CA PRO A 48 -10.80 -4.18 -0.36
C PRO A 48 -9.59 -3.26 -0.13
N THR A 49 -9.25 -2.94 1.11
CA THR A 49 -8.06 -2.14 1.45
C THR A 49 -6.77 -2.91 1.23
N VAL A 50 -6.78 -4.22 1.50
CA VAL A 50 -5.66 -5.11 1.18
C VAL A 50 -5.43 -5.11 -0.34
N TYR A 51 -6.46 -5.43 -1.13
CA TYR A 51 -6.36 -5.40 -2.60
C TYR A 51 -5.90 -4.06 -3.17
N ARG A 52 -6.45 -2.93 -2.71
CA ARG A 52 -5.98 -1.60 -3.16
C ARG A 52 -4.51 -1.35 -2.81
N THR A 53 -4.04 -1.86 -1.67
CA THR A 53 -2.64 -1.69 -1.24
C THR A 53 -1.69 -2.52 -2.10
N LEU A 54 -2.09 -3.73 -2.48
CA LEU A 54 -1.35 -4.58 -3.42
C LEU A 54 -1.33 -3.96 -4.84
N ASN A 55 -2.48 -3.48 -5.32
CA ASN A 55 -2.61 -2.90 -6.66
C ASN A 55 -1.89 -1.54 -6.84
N ARG A 56 -1.72 -0.75 -5.77
CA ARG A 56 -1.08 0.57 -5.85
C ARG A 56 0.40 0.52 -6.21
N VAL A 57 1.09 -0.59 -5.98
CA VAL A 57 2.51 -0.76 -6.35
C VAL A 57 2.68 -1.15 -7.82
N SER A 58 1.68 -1.83 -8.39
CA SER A 58 1.69 -2.23 -9.80
C SER A 58 1.49 -1.06 -10.76
N ARG A 59 0.99 0.09 -10.27
CA ARG A 59 0.90 1.29 -11.10
C ARG A 59 2.24 2.03 -11.05
N PRO A 60 3.09 1.97 -12.10
CA PRO A 60 4.19 2.89 -12.20
C PRO A 60 3.59 4.29 -12.17
N VAL A 61 4.13 5.14 -11.29
CA VAL A 61 3.83 6.57 -11.30
C VAL A 61 4.46 7.08 -12.59
N GLY A 62 3.69 7.08 -13.68
CA GLY A 62 4.10 7.69 -14.95
C GLY A 62 4.30 9.20 -14.79
N PRO A 63 5.11 9.82 -15.67
CA PRO A 63 5.51 11.22 -15.57
C PRO A 63 4.33 12.20 -15.53
#